data_AF-A0A4S8K514-F1
#
_entry.id   AF-A0A4S8K514-F1
#
_cell.length_a   1.000
_cell.length_b   1.000
_cell.length_c   1.000
_cell.angle_alpha   90.00
_cell.angle_beta   90.00
_cell.angle_gamma   90.00
#
_symmetry.space_group_name_H-M   'P 1'
#
loop_
_entity.id
_entity.type
_entity.pdbx_description
1 polymer ?
#
loop_
_entity_poly.entity_id
_entity_poly.type
_entity_poly.pdbx_seq_one_letter_code
_entity_poly.pdbx_strand_id
1 'polypeptide(L)'
;MVAVEIKVGPWGGNGGSEWDMGAADRIINIQIRTIEAIDAIAITFTRNGQTETNYFGGTLGDIYEIPLQEDEYLVGVEGSVDTILGITMVRNLTLRTNKEPMDLSAPVA
;
A
#
# COMPACT_ATOMS: atom_id res chain seq x y z
N MET A 1 -24.86 10.21 7.89
CA MET A 1 -24.52 8.77 7.92
C MET A 1 -23.18 8.66 8.60
N VAL A 2 -23.03 7.85 9.64
CA VAL A 2 -21.71 7.59 10.24
C VAL A 2 -21.12 6.44 9.43
N ALA A 3 -19.97 6.68 8.76
CA ALA A 3 -19.29 5.61 8.05
C ALA A 3 -18.79 4.60 9.09
N VAL A 4 -19.18 3.32 8.93
CA VAL A 4 -18.64 2.25 9.76
C VAL A 4 -17.36 1.78 9.11
N GLU A 5 -16.25 1.90 9.83
CA GLU A 5 -14.96 1.41 9.38
C GLU A 5 -14.91 -0.12 9.53
N ILE A 6 -14.52 -0.82 8.46
CA ILE A 6 -14.29 -2.26 8.48
C ILE A 6 -12.79 -2.48 8.33
N LYS A 7 -12.17 -3.14 9.32
CA LYS A 7 -10.75 -3.49 9.32
C LYS A 7 -10.60 -5.01 9.24
N VAL A 8 -9.68 -5.47 8.40
CA VAL A 8 -9.31 -6.89 8.27
C VAL A 8 -7.79 -6.99 8.35
N GLY A 9 -7.28 -8.01 9.04
CA GLY A 9 -5.87 -8.13 9.43
C GLY A 9 -5.66 -7.78 10.90
N PRO A 10 -4.42 -7.45 11.32
CA PRO A 10 -3.20 -7.37 10.50
C PRO A 10 -2.68 -8.76 10.09
N TRP A 11 -1.83 -8.79 9.06
CA TRP A 11 -1.00 -9.95 8.70
C TRP A 11 0.48 -9.55 8.79
N GLY A 12 1.31 -10.40 9.40
CA GLY A 12 2.73 -10.11 9.62
C GLY A 12 3.21 -10.65 10.97
N GLY A 13 4.34 -10.14 11.45
CA GLY A 13 4.82 -10.40 12.80
C GLY A 13 4.29 -9.40 13.83
N ASN A 14 4.62 -9.63 15.10
CA ASN A 14 4.23 -8.78 16.25
C ASN A 14 5.29 -7.73 16.62
N GLY A 15 6.28 -7.50 15.74
CA GLY A 15 7.34 -6.53 15.98
C GLY A 15 6.97 -5.12 15.52
N GLY A 16 7.87 -4.15 15.78
CA GLY A 16 7.69 -2.75 15.40
C GLY A 16 6.72 -2.01 16.33
N SER A 17 6.19 -0.89 15.83
CA SER A 17 5.18 -0.07 16.51
C SER A 17 3.89 -0.08 15.70
N GLU A 18 2.76 -0.18 16.38
CA GLU A 18 1.44 -0.07 15.75
C GLU A 18 1.26 1.31 15.10
N TRP A 19 0.59 1.31 13.96
CA TRP A 19 0.19 2.53 13.25
C TRP A 19 -1.16 2.29 12.59
N ASP A 20 -1.91 3.38 12.43
CA ASP A 20 -3.23 3.36 11.79
C ASP A 20 -3.38 4.65 10.98
N MET A 21 -3.56 4.50 9.67
CA MET A 21 -3.85 5.65 8.80
C MET A 21 -5.26 6.18 9.06
N GLY A 22 -6.20 5.31 9.48
CA GLY A 22 -7.65 5.52 9.44
C GLY A 22 -8.22 5.47 8.03
N ALA A 23 -9.55 5.52 7.90
CA ALA A 23 -10.23 5.57 6.61
C ALA A 23 -9.94 6.86 5.82
N ALA A 24 -9.78 6.76 4.51
CA ALA A 24 -9.62 7.90 3.60
C ALA A 24 -10.83 8.01 2.66
N ASP A 25 -11.11 9.23 2.18
CA ASP A 25 -12.13 9.44 1.15
C ASP A 25 -11.64 8.92 -0.21
N ARG A 26 -10.35 9.10 -0.50
CA ARG A 26 -9.69 8.59 -1.71
C ARG A 26 -8.20 8.40 -1.48
N ILE A 27 -7.66 7.24 -1.87
CA ILE A 27 -6.21 7.04 -1.99
C ILE A 27 -5.77 7.59 -3.35
N ILE A 28 -4.73 8.42 -3.35
CA ILE A 28 -4.20 9.09 -4.56
C ILE A 28 -2.96 8.36 -5.06
N ASN A 29 -2.05 8.00 -4.15
CA ASN A 29 -0.77 7.39 -4.49
C ASN A 29 -0.30 6.51 -3.35
N ILE A 30 0.43 5.45 -3.71
CA ILE A 30 1.08 4.56 -2.77
C ILE A 30 2.53 4.41 -3.20
N GLN A 31 3.42 4.66 -2.26
CA GLN A 31 4.84 4.39 -2.42
C GLN A 31 5.21 3.20 -1.55
N ILE A 32 5.87 2.20 -2.13
CA ILE A 32 6.39 1.04 -1.41
C ILE A 32 7.91 1.08 -1.51
N ARG A 33 8.57 0.88 -0.38
CA ARG A 33 10.01 0.69 -0.30
C ARG A 33 10.33 -0.77 -0.05
N THR A 34 11.26 -1.32 -0.82
CA THR A 34 11.67 -2.73 -0.66
C THR A 34 13.17 -2.88 -0.60
N ILE A 35 13.63 -3.73 0.31
CA ILE A 35 14.97 -4.31 0.28
C ILE A 35 14.84 -5.79 -0.06
N GLU A 36 15.16 -6.68 0.87
CA GLU A 36 14.77 -8.09 0.79
C GLU A 36 13.27 -8.28 1.08
N ALA A 37 12.66 -7.44 1.91
CA ALA A 37 11.23 -7.45 2.24
C ALA A 37 10.64 -6.04 2.11
N ILE A 38 9.35 -5.87 2.43
CA ILE A 38 8.74 -4.54 2.48
C ILE A 38 9.37 -3.76 3.64
N ASP A 39 10.07 -2.66 3.33
CA ASP A 39 10.74 -1.80 4.31
C ASP A 39 9.80 -0.71 4.81
N ALA A 40 9.06 -0.07 3.89
CA ALA A 40 8.13 1.00 4.22
C ALA A 40 7.01 1.16 3.21
N ILE A 41 5.95 1.83 3.63
CA ILE A 41 4.85 2.28 2.79
C ILE A 41 4.55 3.75 3.09
N ALA A 42 4.38 4.56 2.04
CA ALA A 42 3.84 5.90 2.13
C ALA A 42 2.51 5.95 1.37
N ILE A 43 1.49 6.53 1.96
CA ILE A 43 0.16 6.62 1.35
C ILE A 43 -0.23 8.08 1.32
N THR A 44 -0.52 8.57 0.12
CA THR A 44 -1.06 9.91 -0.11
C THR A 44 -2.54 9.79 -0.41
N PHE A 45 -3.38 10.50 0.35
CA PHE A 45 -4.83 10.33 0.31
C PHE A 45 -5.55 11.65 0.62
N THR A 46 -6.84 11.71 0.25
CA THR A 46 -7.71 12.79 0.69
C THR A 46 -8.59 12.36 1.86
N ARG A 47 -8.77 13.25 2.83
CA ARG A 47 -9.74 13.12 3.92
C ARG A 47 -10.33 14.48 4.26
N ASN A 48 -11.65 14.58 4.36
CA ASN A 48 -12.36 15.83 4.69
C ASN A 48 -11.96 17.00 3.76
N GLY A 49 -11.71 16.70 2.48
CA GLY A 49 -11.28 17.70 1.49
C GLY A 49 -9.82 18.16 1.60
N GLN A 50 -9.00 17.54 2.45
CA GLN A 50 -7.56 17.82 2.57
C GLN A 50 -6.74 16.65 2.04
N THR A 51 -5.58 16.94 1.44
CA THR A 51 -4.62 15.93 1.00
C THR A 51 -3.53 15.78 2.06
N GLU A 52 -3.28 14.54 2.47
CA GLU A 52 -2.30 14.16 3.48
C GLU A 52 -1.40 13.04 2.94
N THR A 53 -0.20 12.93 3.49
CA THR A 53 0.71 11.80 3.22
C THR A 53 1.19 11.23 4.55
N ASN A 54 0.91 9.95 4.79
CA ASN A 54 1.42 9.22 5.94
C ASN A 54 2.52 8.25 5.50
N TYR A 55 3.57 8.14 6.31
CA TYR A 55 4.73 7.28 6.08
C TYR A 55 4.90 6.30 7.23
N PHE A 56 5.06 5.02 6.92
CA PHE A 56 5.23 3.95 7.91
C PHE A 56 6.36 3.01 7.51
N GLY A 57 7.26 2.69 8.45
CA GLY A 57 8.35 1.74 8.24
C GLY A 57 9.75 2.39 8.28
N GLY A 58 10.72 1.69 7.67
CA GLY A 58 12.13 2.06 7.61
C GLY A 58 12.42 3.21 6.64
N THR A 59 13.67 3.44 6.25
CA THR A 59 14.06 4.47 5.27
C THR A 59 14.96 3.93 4.17
N LEU A 60 15.04 2.61 4.04
CA LEU A 60 15.95 1.92 3.14
C LEU A 60 15.21 1.40 1.91
N GLY A 61 15.97 0.87 0.95
CA GLY A 61 15.42 0.19 -0.22
C GLY A 61 15.02 1.06 -1.39
N ASP A 62 14.70 0.37 -2.48
CA ASP A 62 14.23 0.97 -3.72
C ASP A 62 12.77 1.38 -3.60
N ILE A 63 12.40 2.44 -4.31
CA ILE A 63 11.08 3.04 -4.28
C ILE A 63 10.26 2.61 -5.50
N TYR A 64 9.05 2.12 -5.25
CA TYR A 64 8.04 1.82 -6.26
C TYR A 64 6.81 2.68 -6.01
N GLU A 65 6.35 3.39 -7.04
CA GLU A 65 5.25 4.33 -6.95
C GLU A 65 4.04 3.83 -7.75
N ILE A 66 2.85 3.96 -7.16
CA ILE A 66 1.59 3.48 -7.71
C ILE A 66 0.58 4.65 -7.66
N PRO A 67 0.67 5.59 -8.63
CA PRO A 67 -0.29 6.67 -8.72
C PRO A 67 -1.62 6.13 -9.25
N LEU A 68 -2.72 6.40 -8.53
CA LEU A 68 -4.05 5.98 -8.94
C LEU A 68 -4.74 7.09 -9.74
N GLN A 69 -5.32 6.71 -10.88
CA GLN A 69 -6.16 7.60 -11.68
C GLN A 69 -7.44 8.01 -10.93
N GLU A 70 -8.20 8.96 -11.48
CA GLU A 70 -9.41 9.51 -10.81
C GLU A 70 -10.47 8.44 -10.49
N ASP A 71 -10.63 7.48 -11.39
CA ASP A 71 -11.57 6.35 -11.33
C ASP A 71 -10.88 5.02 -10.98
N GLU A 72 -9.63 5.06 -10.51
CA GLU A 72 -8.86 3.89 -10.10
C GLU A 72 -8.81 3.76 -8.58
N TYR A 73 -9.10 2.57 -8.07
CA TYR A 73 -9.16 2.23 -6.67
C TYR A 73 -8.68 0.80 -6.42
N LEU A 74 -8.20 0.56 -5.19
CA LEU A 74 -7.78 -0.77 -4.77
C LEU A 74 -8.98 -1.71 -4.65
N VAL A 75 -8.86 -2.91 -5.22
CA VAL A 75 -9.85 -3.98 -5.13
C VAL A 75 -9.31 -5.24 -4.46
N GLY A 76 -8.00 -5.29 -4.22
CA GLY A 76 -7.38 -6.43 -3.56
C GLY A 76 -5.98 -6.12 -3.03
N VAL A 77 -5.61 -6.85 -1.99
CA VAL A 77 -4.27 -6.88 -1.43
C VAL A 77 -3.88 -8.34 -1.29
N GLU A 78 -2.75 -8.70 -1.84
CA GLU A 78 -2.17 -10.05 -1.79
C GLU A 78 -0.72 -9.94 -1.34
N GLY A 79 -0.15 -11.01 -0.79
CA GLY A 79 1.21 -10.95 -0.30
C GLY A 79 1.66 -12.22 0.40
N SER A 80 2.84 -12.16 0.99
CA SER A 80 3.39 -13.24 1.80
C SER A 80 4.08 -12.68 3.04
N VAL A 81 4.08 -13.48 4.10
CA VAL A 81 4.78 -13.21 5.35
C VAL A 81 5.91 -14.21 5.47
N ASP A 82 7.10 -13.74 5.86
CA ASP A 82 8.27 -14.60 6.03
C ASP A 82 9.08 -14.18 7.27
N THR A 83 9.92 -15.08 7.77
CA THR A 83 10.81 -14.82 8.91
C THR A 83 12.25 -14.75 8.44
N ILE A 84 12.81 -13.54 8.43
CA ILE A 84 14.16 -13.25 7.96
C ILE A 84 15.00 -12.83 9.18
N LEU A 85 16.12 -13.51 9.40
CA LEU A 85 17.00 -13.27 10.56
C LEU A 85 16.26 -13.26 11.91
N GLY A 86 15.22 -14.11 12.05
CA GLY A 86 14.42 -14.23 13.27
C GLY A 86 13.31 -13.19 13.42
N ILE A 87 13.10 -12.32 12.44
CA ILE A 87 12.04 -11.30 12.45
C ILE A 87 10.98 -11.68 11.40
N THR A 88 9.74 -11.89 11.85
CA THR A 88 8.59 -12.13 10.98
C THR A 88 8.05 -10.81 10.42
N MET A 89 8.01 -10.67 9.09
CA MET A 89 7.63 -9.44 8.39
C MET A 89 6.91 -9.73 7.08
N VAL A 90 6.27 -8.70 6.51
CA VAL A 90 5.66 -8.79 5.17
C VAL A 90 6.78 -8.88 4.14
N ARG A 91 6.89 -10.02 3.47
CA ARG A 91 7.94 -10.32 2.50
C ARG A 91 7.63 -9.71 1.15
N ASN A 92 6.43 -10.00 0.64
CA ASN A 92 5.95 -9.52 -0.66
C ASN A 92 4.57 -8.90 -0.47
N LEU A 93 4.29 -7.84 -1.22
CA LEU A 93 3.01 -7.15 -1.26
C LEU A 93 2.63 -6.90 -2.71
N THR A 94 1.38 -7.19 -3.05
CA THR A 94 0.78 -6.92 -4.36
C THR A 94 -0.53 -6.19 -4.12
N LEU A 95 -0.65 -5.02 -4.73
CA LEU A 95 -1.86 -4.22 -4.72
C LEU A 95 -2.55 -4.38 -6.07
N ARG A 96 -3.84 -4.71 -6.03
CA ARG A 96 -4.66 -4.85 -7.23
C ARG A 96 -5.63 -3.69 -7.31
N THR A 97 -5.74 -3.10 -8.50
CA THR A 97 -6.71 -2.05 -8.77
C THR A 97 -7.84 -2.58 -9.65
N ASN A 98 -8.94 -1.82 -9.73
CA ASN A 98 -10.04 -2.09 -10.66
C ASN A 98 -9.65 -1.90 -12.13
N LYS A 99 -8.46 -1.37 -12.42
CA LYS A 99 -7.90 -1.30 -13.76
C LYS A 99 -6.91 -2.45 -13.96
N GLU A 100 -7.00 -3.12 -15.11
CA GLU A 100 -5.99 -4.12 -15.47
C GLU A 100 -4.62 -3.44 -15.66
N PRO A 101 -3.50 -4.15 -15.42
CA PRO A 101 -2.19 -3.62 -15.73
C PRO A 101 -2.16 -3.19 -17.20
N MET A 102 -1.77 -1.94 -17.43
CA MET A 102 -1.67 -1.33 -18.76
C MET A 102 -0.89 -2.27 -19.70
N ASP A 103 -1.56 -2.90 -20.65
CA ASP A 103 -0.92 -3.70 -21.68
C ASP A 103 -0.19 -2.77 -22.65
N LEU A 104 1.13 -2.67 -22.52
CA LEU A 104 2.00 -1.89 -23.41
C LEU A 104 2.35 -2.65 -24.72
N SER A 105 1.67 -3.76 -25.06
CA SER A 105 1.97 -4.56 -26.26
C SER A 105 1.22 -4.15 -27.54
N ALA A 106 0.37 -3.12 -27.51
CA ALA A 106 -0.25 -2.63 -28.74
C ALA A 106 0.76 -1.81 -29.58
N PRO A 107 1.12 -2.22 -30.80
CA PRO A 107 1.92 -1.39 -31.69
C PRO A 107 1.10 -0.15 -32.08
N VAL A 108 1.72 1.02 -31.96
CA VAL A 108 1.19 2.26 -32.54
C VAL A 108 1.16 2.07 -34.06
N ALA A 109 -0.04 2.07 -34.64
CA ALA A 109 -0.24 2.17 -36.08
C ALA A 109 -0.14 3.63 -36.54
#